data_AF-A0A448ZAJ4-F1
#
_entry.id   AF-A0A448ZAJ4-F1
#
_cell.length_a   1.000
_cell.length_b   1.000
_cell.length_c   1.000
_cell.angle_alpha   90.00
_cell.angle_beta   90.00
_cell.angle_gamma   90.00
#
_symmetry.space_group_name_H-M   'P 1'
#
loop_
_entity.id
_entity.type
_entity.pdbx_description
1 polymer ?
#
loop_
_entity_poly.entity_id
_entity_poly.type
_entity_poly.pdbx_seq_one_letter_code
_entity_poly.pdbx_strand_id
1 'polypeptide(L)'
;MTLSTRIEKTVVILAVVTVSLVSTTPAFGFHSTKAPLAFSSSSTSSLVQTGFVSLPSQQQTPHPSKTLRFASPIATNDEVKDPATLISAKDDNTQQLSFLAIFGGVFAGSIAFVNLYNFLETILPASIFDPFYNVLPCVLSSAFIAAGIAHFAVEDTFTSFVPPKGSWGGLWQVPSPGSDQLGLTYEQYHSFWSGIAEVLVGTWLLIATIQPGLLPFGAEVTTAGLGASTIPAALMYLLTAAVTPANIYMYTHNPVVPRIPALPYPWGHAGRGLLQCALLAVFYKLTIHSLS
;
A
#
# COMPACT_ATOMS: atom_id res chain seq x y z
N MET A 1 11.48 38.40 -14.66
CA MET A 1 11.52 36.92 -14.72
C MET A 1 10.12 36.44 -15.02
N THR A 2 9.90 35.76 -16.14
CA THR A 2 8.56 35.41 -16.65
C THR A 2 7.95 34.24 -15.85
N LEU A 3 6.62 34.15 -15.79
CA LEU A 3 5.91 33.05 -15.12
C LEU A 3 6.35 31.67 -15.66
N SER A 4 6.63 31.60 -16.97
CA SER A 4 7.20 30.43 -17.64
C SER A 4 8.56 29.99 -17.04
N THR A 5 9.48 30.93 -16.79
CA THR A 5 10.79 30.59 -16.17
C THR A 5 10.70 30.21 -14.70
N ARG A 6 9.58 30.47 -14.01
CA ARG A 6 9.34 29.98 -12.64
C ARG A 6 8.77 28.56 -12.64
N ILE A 7 7.88 28.24 -13.59
CA ILE A 7 7.27 26.91 -13.73
C ILE A 7 8.33 25.90 -14.16
N GLU A 8 9.15 26.21 -15.17
CA GLU A 8 10.23 25.32 -15.63
C GLU A 8 11.22 25.01 -14.51
N LYS A 9 11.62 26.02 -13.72
CA LYS A 9 12.52 25.83 -12.59
C LYS A 9 11.88 25.00 -11.47
N THR A 10 10.60 25.21 -11.19
CA THR A 10 9.88 24.46 -10.15
C THR A 10 9.70 22.99 -10.54
N VAL A 11 9.34 22.71 -11.80
CA VAL A 11 9.22 21.35 -12.33
C VAL A 11 10.56 20.63 -12.38
N VAL A 12 11.63 21.31 -12.79
CA VAL A 12 12.99 20.74 -12.77
C VAL A 12 13.47 20.50 -11.34
N ILE A 13 13.19 21.41 -10.40
CA ILE A 13 13.52 21.21 -8.98
C ILE A 13 12.70 20.05 -8.40
N LEU A 14 11.41 19.92 -8.72
CA LEU A 14 10.58 18.81 -8.24
C LEU A 14 11.03 17.46 -8.82
N ALA A 15 11.38 17.43 -10.11
CA ALA A 15 11.91 16.23 -10.76
C ALA A 15 13.27 15.84 -10.20
N VAL A 16 14.17 16.81 -9.99
CA VAL A 16 15.48 16.60 -9.36
C VAL A 16 15.33 16.18 -7.90
N VAL A 17 14.39 16.75 -7.14
CA VAL A 17 14.10 16.36 -5.75
C VAL A 17 13.46 14.97 -5.68
N THR A 18 12.58 14.61 -6.62
CA THR A 18 11.98 13.26 -6.68
C THR A 18 13.04 12.21 -7.04
N VAL A 19 13.88 12.48 -8.05
CA VAL A 19 15.01 11.61 -8.41
C VAL A 19 16.06 11.56 -7.30
N SER A 20 16.29 12.67 -6.60
CA SER A 20 17.26 12.74 -5.49
C SER A 20 16.71 12.07 -4.23
N LEU A 21 15.42 12.17 -3.90
CA LEU A 21 14.82 11.46 -2.76
C LEU A 21 14.83 9.94 -2.99
N VAL A 22 14.58 9.50 -4.23
CA VAL A 22 14.77 8.10 -4.64
C VAL A 22 16.25 7.68 -4.52
N SER A 23 17.19 8.62 -4.67
CA SER A 23 18.63 8.35 -4.62
C SER A 23 19.31 8.61 -3.26
N THR A 24 18.67 9.29 -2.31
CA THR A 24 19.30 9.80 -1.07
C THR A 24 18.61 9.39 0.22
N THR A 25 17.57 8.56 0.20
CA THR A 25 17.26 7.72 1.37
C THR A 25 18.29 6.59 1.46
N PRO A 26 19.19 6.57 2.45
CA PRO A 26 20.15 5.47 2.62
C PRO A 26 19.48 4.16 3.07
N ALA A 27 18.15 4.08 3.09
CA ALA A 27 17.39 2.89 3.47
C ALA A 27 17.16 1.90 2.32
N PHE A 28 17.45 2.27 1.06
CA PHE A 28 17.21 1.41 -0.10
C PHE A 28 18.44 1.36 -1.01
N GLY A 29 19.39 0.50 -0.64
CA GLY A 29 20.60 0.24 -1.41
C GLY A 29 20.31 -0.55 -2.68
N PHE A 30 20.03 0.14 -3.79
CA PHE A 30 20.04 -0.48 -5.12
C PHE A 30 21.48 -0.47 -5.67
N HIS A 31 22.20 -1.59 -5.52
CA HIS A 31 23.35 -1.89 -6.37
C HIS A 31 22.88 -2.73 -7.56
N SER A 32 23.01 -2.17 -8.76
CA SER A 32 22.73 -2.84 -10.02
C SER A 32 23.88 -3.79 -10.36
N THR A 33 23.68 -5.10 -10.18
CA THR A 33 24.55 -6.13 -10.76
C THR A 33 23.79 -6.85 -11.86
N LYS A 34 24.14 -6.52 -13.11
CA LYS A 34 23.77 -7.31 -14.29
C LYS A 34 24.51 -8.65 -14.26
N ALA A 35 23.77 -9.76 -14.29
CA ALA A 35 24.30 -11.06 -14.68
C ALA A 35 23.34 -11.73 -15.69
N PRO A 36 23.86 -12.42 -16.73
CA PRO A 36 23.09 -12.86 -17.89
C PRO A 36 22.36 -14.20 -17.67
N LEU A 37 21.17 -14.29 -18.27
CA LEU A 37 20.33 -15.48 -18.37
C LEU A 37 21.01 -16.58 -19.20
N ALA A 38 21.18 -17.77 -18.62
CA ALA A 38 21.45 -19.00 -19.35
C ALA A 38 20.14 -19.80 -19.47
N PHE A 39 19.72 -20.05 -20.71
CA PHE A 39 18.56 -20.86 -21.08
C PHE A 39 19.00 -22.33 -21.12
N SER A 40 18.33 -23.22 -20.39
CA SER A 40 18.50 -24.66 -20.51
C SER A 40 17.14 -25.31 -20.74
N SER A 41 17.02 -25.96 -21.89
CA SER A 41 15.93 -26.82 -22.30
C SER A 41 16.23 -28.27 -21.91
N SER A 42 15.20 -29.00 -21.46
CA SER A 42 15.10 -30.47 -21.56
C SER A 42 13.65 -30.85 -21.24
N SER A 43 12.87 -31.25 -22.24
CA SER A 43 12.77 -32.61 -22.79
C SER A 43 11.76 -33.48 -22.04
N THR A 44 10.65 -33.68 -22.75
CA THR A 44 9.60 -34.69 -22.66
C THR A 44 10.04 -36.09 -22.24
N SER A 45 9.20 -36.78 -21.47
CA SER A 45 8.92 -38.21 -21.65
C SER A 45 7.55 -38.59 -21.07
N SER A 46 6.70 -39.07 -21.95
CA SER A 46 5.44 -39.76 -21.70
C SER A 46 5.67 -41.20 -21.24
N LEU A 47 4.84 -41.72 -20.34
CA LEU A 47 4.53 -43.15 -20.31
C LEU A 47 3.10 -43.38 -19.81
N VAL A 48 2.32 -43.92 -20.73
CA VAL A 48 0.97 -44.46 -20.58
C VAL A 48 1.06 -45.80 -19.86
N GLN A 49 0.23 -46.02 -18.84
CA GLN A 49 -0.11 -47.38 -18.40
C GLN A 49 -1.59 -47.48 -18.06
N THR A 50 -2.24 -48.42 -18.73
CA THR A 50 -3.67 -48.71 -18.78
C THR A 50 -4.07 -49.85 -17.80
N GLY A 51 -5.35 -49.82 -17.39
CA GLY A 51 -6.08 -50.93 -16.73
C GLY A 51 -6.02 -50.89 -15.21
N PHE A 52 -7.10 -50.96 -14.43
CA PHE A 52 -8.31 -51.77 -14.56
C PHE A 52 -9.47 -51.15 -13.75
N VAL A 53 -10.69 -51.39 -14.25
CA VAL A 53 -11.98 -51.02 -13.63
C VAL A 53 -12.36 -52.06 -12.58
N SER A 54 -12.74 -51.61 -11.36
CA SER A 54 -13.45 -52.41 -10.35
C SER A 54 -14.18 -51.50 -9.36
N LEU A 55 -15.51 -51.61 -9.29
CA LEU A 55 -16.39 -51.12 -8.22
C LEU A 55 -17.66 -52.00 -8.25
N PRO A 56 -18.46 -52.11 -7.17
CA PRO A 56 -18.29 -51.48 -5.86
C PRO A 56 -18.39 -52.46 -4.67
N SER A 57 -17.71 -52.12 -3.56
CA SER A 57 -18.09 -52.62 -2.25
C SER A 57 -18.35 -51.40 -1.35
N GLN A 58 -19.59 -51.27 -0.88
CA GLN A 58 -20.00 -50.24 0.08
C GLN A 58 -19.27 -50.49 1.40
N GLN A 59 -18.23 -49.70 1.65
CA GLN A 59 -17.60 -49.59 2.95
C GLN A 59 -17.86 -48.17 3.46
N GLN A 60 -18.63 -48.09 4.55
CA GLN A 60 -18.94 -46.85 5.26
C GLN A 60 -17.65 -46.11 5.58
N THR A 61 -17.52 -44.91 5.02
CA THR A 61 -16.44 -43.97 5.32
C THR A 61 -16.66 -43.37 6.71
N PRO A 62 -15.69 -43.46 7.64
CA PRO A 62 -15.67 -42.56 8.77
C PRO A 62 -15.46 -41.13 8.24
N HIS A 63 -16.23 -40.19 8.78
CA HIS A 63 -16.15 -38.77 8.47
C HIS A 63 -14.70 -38.30 8.42
N PRO A 64 -14.25 -37.65 7.33
CA PRO A 64 -12.97 -36.98 7.35
C PRO A 64 -13.07 -35.84 8.36
N SER A 65 -12.36 -35.98 9.47
CA SER A 65 -11.96 -34.86 10.32
C SER A 65 -11.48 -33.75 9.39
N LYS A 66 -12.06 -32.54 9.54
CA LYS A 66 -11.57 -31.34 8.86
C LYS A 66 -10.13 -31.13 9.29
N THR A 67 -9.19 -31.72 8.57
CA THR A 67 -7.78 -31.35 8.63
C THR A 67 -7.74 -29.90 8.18
N LEU A 68 -7.62 -28.99 9.15
CA LEU A 68 -7.19 -27.62 8.93
C LEU A 68 -5.99 -27.71 8.00
N ARG A 69 -6.19 -27.33 6.73
CA ARG A 69 -5.08 -27.07 5.82
C ARG A 69 -4.38 -25.87 6.44
N PHE A 70 -3.37 -26.13 7.27
CA PHE A 70 -2.39 -25.14 7.61
C PHE A 70 -1.89 -24.61 6.26
N ALA A 71 -2.17 -23.34 5.99
CA ALA A 71 -1.51 -22.63 4.92
C ALA A 71 0.00 -22.88 5.07
N SER A 72 0.69 -23.12 3.96
CA SER A 72 2.15 -23.31 3.96
C SER A 72 2.79 -22.24 4.87
N PRO A 73 3.76 -22.59 5.72
CA PRO A 73 4.40 -21.63 6.61
C PRO A 73 4.89 -20.44 5.80
N ILE A 74 4.39 -19.25 6.11
CA ILE A 74 4.88 -18.01 5.50
C ILE A 74 6.33 -17.85 5.96
N ALA A 75 7.27 -17.78 5.03
CA ALA A 75 8.65 -17.45 5.35
C ALA A 75 8.71 -16.07 6.00
N THR A 76 9.35 -15.96 7.16
CA THR A 76 9.44 -14.72 7.94
C THR A 76 10.81 -14.06 7.76
N ASN A 77 10.83 -12.72 7.69
CA ASN A 77 12.03 -11.93 7.36
C ASN A 77 13.19 -12.02 8.36
N ASP A 78 12.93 -12.40 9.60
CA ASP A 78 13.96 -12.48 10.64
C ASP A 78 14.22 -13.96 10.98
N GLU A 79 15.41 -14.47 10.67
CA GLU A 79 15.89 -15.80 11.13
C GLU A 79 15.87 -15.91 12.68
N VAL A 80 15.71 -14.79 13.37
CA VAL A 80 15.84 -14.64 14.83
C VAL A 80 14.52 -14.87 15.58
N LYS A 81 13.36 -14.77 14.91
CA LYS A 81 12.08 -14.75 15.63
C LYS A 81 11.27 -16.04 15.46
N ASP A 82 10.95 -16.66 16.59
CA ASP A 82 10.00 -17.78 16.66
C ASP A 82 8.65 -17.40 16.02
N PRO A 83 8.24 -18.05 14.92
CA PRO A 83 6.98 -17.78 14.24
C PRO A 83 5.76 -17.83 15.19
N ALA A 84 5.80 -18.60 16.27
CA ALA A 84 4.72 -18.71 17.25
C ALA A 84 4.42 -17.40 18.00
N THR A 85 5.31 -16.42 17.93
CA THR A 85 5.15 -15.10 18.55
C THR A 85 4.46 -14.07 17.66
N LEU A 86 4.23 -14.39 16.38
CA LEU A 86 3.49 -13.54 15.46
C LEU A 86 1.99 -13.61 15.73
N ILE A 87 1.27 -12.54 15.35
CA ILE A 87 -0.19 -12.51 15.44
C ILE A 87 -0.77 -13.59 14.52
N SER A 88 -0.21 -13.76 13.32
CA SER A 88 -0.63 -14.79 12.35
C SER A 88 -0.54 -16.23 12.85
N ALA A 89 0.22 -16.50 13.92
CA ALA A 89 0.35 -17.82 14.52
C ALA A 89 -0.62 -18.07 15.69
N LYS A 90 -1.46 -17.09 16.05
CA LYS A 90 -2.49 -17.23 17.10
C LYS A 90 -3.76 -17.86 16.54
N ASP A 91 -4.70 -18.21 17.41
CA ASP A 91 -6.03 -18.68 16.99
C ASP A 91 -6.78 -17.59 16.22
N ASP A 92 -7.78 -18.00 15.43
CA ASP A 92 -8.53 -17.13 14.53
C ASP A 92 -9.13 -15.91 15.25
N ASN A 93 -9.72 -16.10 16.44
CA ASN A 93 -10.34 -15.00 17.18
C ASN A 93 -9.31 -13.97 17.63
N THR A 94 -8.16 -14.43 18.13
CA THR A 94 -7.05 -13.55 18.52
C THR A 94 -6.50 -12.78 17.31
N GLN A 95 -6.40 -13.42 16.14
CA GLN A 95 -5.97 -12.74 14.91
C GLN A 95 -6.96 -11.65 14.49
N GLN A 96 -8.25 -11.96 14.45
CA GLN A 96 -9.31 -11.02 14.08
C GLN A 96 -9.36 -9.82 15.03
N LEU A 97 -9.34 -10.07 16.34
CA LEU A 97 -9.35 -9.01 17.35
C LEU A 97 -8.11 -8.13 17.25
N SER A 98 -6.94 -8.72 17.02
CA SER A 98 -5.69 -7.98 16.83
C SER A 98 -5.76 -7.09 15.59
N PHE A 99 -6.25 -7.61 14.45
CA PHE A 99 -6.44 -6.81 13.24
C PHE A 99 -7.37 -5.62 13.51
N LEU A 100 -8.55 -5.85 14.09
CA LEU A 100 -9.53 -4.80 14.37
C LEU A 100 -8.99 -3.76 15.34
N ALA A 101 -8.25 -4.18 16.38
CA ALA A 101 -7.61 -3.29 17.34
C ALA A 101 -6.54 -2.42 16.69
N ILE A 102 -5.68 -2.98 15.83
CA ILE A 102 -4.64 -2.22 15.12
C ILE A 102 -5.28 -1.28 14.10
N PHE A 103 -6.24 -1.76 13.31
CA PHE A 103 -6.95 -0.96 12.32
C PHE A 103 -7.67 0.22 12.98
N GLY A 104 -8.47 -0.05 14.02
CA GLY A 104 -9.13 0.99 14.82
C GLY A 104 -8.13 1.95 15.48
N GLY A 105 -7.00 1.44 15.96
CA GLY A 105 -5.90 2.23 16.52
C GLY A 105 -5.28 3.21 15.52
N VAL A 106 -5.16 2.81 14.24
CA VAL A 106 -4.67 3.72 13.18
C VAL A 106 -5.63 4.89 12.95
N PHE A 107 -6.95 4.66 12.92
CA PHE A 107 -7.93 5.75 12.78
C PHE A 107 -8.06 6.60 14.04
N ALA A 108 -8.04 5.99 15.23
CA ALA A 108 -8.01 6.76 16.47
C ALA A 108 -6.74 7.62 16.58
N GLY A 109 -5.60 7.06 16.17
CA GLY A 109 -4.33 7.77 16.08
C GLY A 109 -4.38 8.91 15.07
N SER A 110 -4.98 8.71 13.88
CA SER A 110 -5.10 9.80 12.89
C SER A 110 -5.96 10.95 13.41
N ILE A 111 -7.04 10.67 14.14
CA ILE A 111 -7.85 11.72 14.82
C ILE A 111 -6.99 12.49 15.84
N ALA A 112 -6.14 11.80 16.61
CA ALA A 112 -5.21 12.46 17.53
C ALA A 112 -4.23 13.38 16.80
N PHE A 113 -3.70 12.97 15.64
CA PHE A 113 -2.87 13.83 14.80
C PHE A 113 -3.64 15.03 14.22
N VAL A 114 -4.90 14.86 13.81
CA VAL A 114 -5.75 15.98 13.36
C VAL A 114 -5.89 17.02 14.48
N ASN A 115 -6.18 16.57 15.71
CA ASN A 115 -6.27 17.46 16.87
C ASN A 115 -4.95 18.15 17.19
N LEU A 116 -3.83 17.43 17.05
CA LEU A 116 -2.50 18.01 17.20
C LEU A 116 -2.25 19.10 16.15
N TYR A 117 -2.57 18.86 14.88
CA TYR A 117 -2.44 19.88 13.83
C TYR A 117 -3.31 21.10 14.10
N ASN A 118 -4.58 20.91 14.50
CA ASN A 118 -5.49 22.01 14.85
C ASN A 118 -4.95 22.84 16.04
N PHE A 119 -4.41 22.17 17.06
CA PHE A 119 -3.78 22.84 18.20
C PHE A 119 -2.56 23.66 17.76
N LEU A 120 -1.69 23.08 16.92
CA LEU A 120 -0.50 23.77 16.39
C LEU A 120 -0.89 25.00 15.56
N GLU A 121 -1.93 24.92 14.73
CA GLU A 121 -2.46 26.05 13.95
C GLU A 121 -2.99 27.20 14.81
N THR A 122 -3.45 26.88 16.03
CA THR A 122 -3.94 27.89 16.96
C THR A 122 -2.81 28.68 17.63
N ILE A 123 -1.65 28.02 17.87
CA ILE A 123 -0.57 28.60 18.68
C ILE A 123 0.62 29.09 17.85
N LEU A 124 0.78 28.61 16.61
CA LEU A 124 1.89 28.97 15.73
C LEU A 124 1.44 30.00 14.68
N PRO A 125 2.36 30.85 14.19
CA PRO A 125 2.07 31.76 13.08
C PRO A 125 1.60 31.02 11.83
N ALA A 126 0.59 31.56 11.14
CA ALA A 126 0.01 30.97 9.93
C ALA A 126 1.06 30.68 8.84
N SER A 127 2.10 31.52 8.73
CA SER A 127 3.18 31.34 7.74
C SER A 127 3.99 30.05 7.89
N ILE A 128 3.97 29.42 9.08
CA ILE A 128 4.61 28.11 9.28
C ILE A 128 3.83 27.01 8.53
N PHE A 129 2.54 27.20 8.29
CA PHE A 129 1.69 26.23 7.59
C PHE A 129 1.62 26.46 6.07
N ASP A 130 2.17 27.57 5.55
CA ASP A 130 2.18 27.79 4.09
C ASP A 130 2.83 26.62 3.33
N PRO A 131 4.00 26.07 3.75
CA PRO A 131 4.57 24.89 3.09
C PRO A 131 3.74 23.61 3.30
N PHE A 132 3.03 23.50 4.43
CA PHE A 132 2.16 22.35 4.71
C PHE A 132 1.00 22.27 3.72
N TYR A 133 0.43 23.43 3.33
CA TYR A 133 -0.71 23.46 2.41
C TYR A 133 -0.32 23.59 0.94
N ASN A 134 0.86 24.13 0.62
CA ASN A 134 1.24 24.40 -0.77
C ASN A 134 2.38 23.53 -1.30
N VAL A 135 3.25 22.99 -0.42
CA VAL A 135 4.44 22.21 -0.82
C VAL A 135 4.29 20.74 -0.48
N LEU A 136 3.84 20.41 0.73
CA LEU A 136 3.66 19.03 1.18
C LEU A 136 2.73 18.21 0.28
N PRO A 137 1.60 18.73 -0.25
CA PRO A 137 0.76 17.96 -1.16
C PRO A 137 1.51 17.58 -2.44
N CYS A 138 2.34 18.48 -2.98
CA CYS A 138 3.16 18.17 -4.14
C CYS A 138 4.14 17.02 -3.84
N VAL A 139 4.81 17.07 -2.70
CA VAL A 139 5.76 16.01 -2.28
C VAL A 139 5.05 14.67 -2.10
N LEU A 140 3.93 14.65 -1.37
CA LEU A 140 3.16 13.43 -1.13
C LEU A 140 2.57 12.88 -2.43
N SER A 141 2.02 13.72 -3.29
CA SER A 141 1.54 13.31 -4.62
C SER A 141 2.64 12.66 -5.44
N SER A 142 3.82 13.27 -5.52
CA SER A 142 4.96 12.70 -6.25
C SER A 142 5.39 11.35 -5.66
N ALA A 143 5.39 11.21 -4.33
CA ALA A 143 5.71 9.94 -3.67
C ALA A 143 4.69 8.84 -3.99
N PHE A 144 3.39 9.16 -3.98
CA PHE A 144 2.34 8.20 -4.37
C PHE A 144 2.39 7.83 -5.85
N ILE A 145 2.67 8.79 -6.75
CA ILE A 145 2.87 8.47 -8.18
C ILE A 145 4.06 7.50 -8.34
N ALA A 146 5.17 7.75 -7.64
CA ALA A 146 6.33 6.88 -7.68
C ALA A 146 6.02 5.48 -7.12
N ALA A 147 5.30 5.39 -5.99
CA ALA A 147 4.83 4.13 -5.43
C ALA A 147 3.94 3.38 -6.43
N GLY A 148 2.99 4.08 -7.06
CA GLY A 148 2.06 3.47 -8.00
C GLY A 148 2.73 2.94 -9.26
N ILE A 149 3.79 3.59 -9.74
CA ILE A 149 4.66 3.04 -10.81
C ILE A 149 5.42 1.81 -10.31
N ALA A 150 5.90 1.83 -9.06
CA ALA A 150 6.68 0.74 -8.48
C ALA A 150 5.87 -0.55 -8.31
N HIS A 151 4.55 -0.47 -8.10
CA HIS A 151 3.64 -1.63 -8.12
C HIS A 151 3.77 -2.47 -9.42
N PHE A 152 4.12 -1.86 -10.54
CA PHE A 152 4.36 -2.53 -11.83
C PHE A 152 5.84 -2.83 -12.08
N ALA A 153 6.74 -1.92 -11.68
CA ALA A 153 8.16 -2.04 -11.97
C ALA A 153 8.88 -3.10 -11.10
N VAL A 154 8.42 -3.30 -9.87
CA VAL A 154 8.95 -4.27 -8.90
C VAL A 154 7.79 -5.10 -8.33
N GLU A 155 7.06 -5.75 -9.23
CA GLU A 155 5.81 -6.46 -8.96
C GLU A 155 5.89 -7.47 -7.80
N ASP A 156 6.90 -8.34 -7.77
CA ASP A 156 7.10 -9.34 -6.71
C ASP A 156 7.24 -8.71 -5.31
N THR A 157 7.87 -7.54 -5.22
CA THR A 157 8.01 -6.76 -3.99
C THR A 157 6.63 -6.29 -3.51
N PHE A 158 5.83 -5.68 -4.38
CA PHE A 158 4.53 -5.13 -3.96
C PHE A 158 3.43 -6.18 -3.80
N THR A 159 3.46 -7.24 -4.59
CA THR A 159 2.55 -8.38 -4.41
C THR A 159 2.80 -9.10 -3.08
N SER A 160 4.04 -9.10 -2.57
CA SER A 160 4.34 -9.65 -1.24
C SER A 160 3.71 -8.87 -0.07
N PHE A 161 3.27 -7.62 -0.30
CA PHE A 161 2.54 -6.83 0.69
C PHE A 161 1.04 -7.12 0.73
N VAL A 162 0.49 -7.77 -0.30
CA VAL A 162 -0.94 -8.03 -0.39
C VAL A 162 -1.31 -9.13 0.62
N PRO A 163 -2.24 -8.89 1.55
CA PRO A 163 -2.70 -9.94 2.45
C PRO A 163 -3.39 -11.05 1.65
N PRO A 164 -2.95 -12.32 1.73
CA PRO A 164 -3.62 -13.42 1.06
C PRO A 164 -5.06 -13.61 1.56
N LYS A 165 -5.92 -14.21 0.73
CA LYS A 165 -7.28 -14.60 1.16
C LYS A 165 -7.21 -15.50 2.39
N GLY A 166 -8.05 -15.22 3.37
CA GLY A 166 -8.07 -15.94 4.64
C GLY A 166 -7.17 -15.34 5.73
N SER A 167 -6.43 -14.26 5.44
CA SER A 167 -5.63 -13.56 6.46
C SER A 167 -6.48 -13.15 7.67
N TRP A 168 -5.86 -13.19 8.85
CA TRP A 168 -6.46 -12.90 10.15
C TRP A 168 -7.67 -13.79 10.49
N GLY A 169 -7.45 -15.11 10.52
CA GLY A 169 -8.51 -16.06 10.87
C GLY A 169 -9.72 -15.99 9.93
N GLY A 170 -9.49 -15.78 8.63
CA GLY A 170 -10.56 -15.73 7.63
C GLY A 170 -11.21 -14.37 7.41
N LEU A 171 -10.84 -13.32 8.16
CA LEU A 171 -11.46 -11.99 8.05
C LEU A 171 -11.21 -11.32 6.70
N TRP A 172 -10.04 -11.53 6.11
CA TRP A 172 -9.70 -10.95 4.81
C TRP A 172 -10.23 -11.80 3.66
N GLN A 173 -11.34 -11.38 3.07
CA GLN A 173 -11.98 -12.03 1.91
C GLN A 173 -12.29 -11.02 0.80
N VAL A 174 -11.35 -10.11 0.54
CA VAL A 174 -11.57 -9.08 -0.49
C VAL A 174 -11.69 -9.75 -1.86
N PRO A 175 -12.73 -9.44 -2.64
CA PRO A 175 -12.91 -10.02 -3.96
C PRO A 175 -11.93 -9.42 -4.98
N SER A 176 -11.56 -10.22 -5.99
CA SER A 176 -10.74 -9.81 -7.13
C SER A 176 -11.55 -9.94 -8.44
N PRO A 177 -12.63 -9.16 -8.61
CA PRO A 177 -13.53 -9.33 -9.75
C PRO A 177 -12.80 -9.01 -11.05
N GLY A 178 -12.90 -9.91 -12.04
CA GLY A 178 -12.24 -9.72 -13.32
C GLY A 178 -10.80 -10.28 -13.38
N SER A 179 -10.22 -10.74 -12.26
CA SER A 179 -8.80 -11.17 -12.23
C SER A 179 -8.51 -12.29 -13.22
N ASP A 180 -9.40 -13.27 -13.31
CA ASP A 180 -9.24 -14.43 -14.21
C ASP A 180 -9.30 -14.02 -15.68
N GLN A 181 -10.19 -13.09 -16.03
CA GLN A 181 -10.30 -12.54 -17.38
C GLN A 181 -9.07 -11.72 -17.78
N LEU A 182 -8.42 -11.09 -16.80
CA LEU A 182 -7.20 -10.30 -16.99
C LEU A 182 -5.93 -11.15 -16.91
N GLY A 183 -6.04 -12.45 -16.58
CA GLY A 183 -4.88 -13.34 -16.40
C GLY A 183 -4.01 -12.96 -15.19
N LEU A 184 -4.59 -12.32 -14.17
CA LEU A 184 -3.88 -11.84 -12.99
C LEU A 184 -4.09 -12.79 -11.81
N THR A 185 -3.05 -12.99 -10.99
CA THR A 185 -3.22 -13.58 -9.67
C THR A 185 -3.99 -12.63 -8.75
N TYR A 186 -4.43 -13.14 -7.60
CA TYR A 186 -5.10 -12.36 -6.58
C TYR A 186 -4.26 -11.17 -6.10
N GLU A 187 -2.98 -11.42 -5.82
CA GLU A 187 -2.03 -10.42 -5.32
C GLU A 187 -1.71 -9.39 -6.40
N GLN A 188 -1.50 -9.83 -7.64
CA GLN A 188 -1.30 -8.94 -8.79
C GLN A 188 -2.50 -8.02 -8.99
N TYR A 189 -3.73 -8.56 -8.92
CA TYR A 189 -4.94 -7.76 -9.07
C TYR A 189 -5.00 -6.60 -8.08
N HIS A 190 -4.81 -6.88 -6.78
CA HIS A 190 -4.88 -5.84 -5.75
C HIS A 190 -3.68 -4.89 -5.75
N SER A 191 -2.49 -5.41 -6.04
CA SER A 191 -1.27 -4.61 -6.22
C SER A 191 -1.45 -3.62 -7.39
N PHE A 192 -1.88 -4.09 -8.56
CA PHE A 192 -2.04 -3.23 -9.73
C PHE A 192 -3.20 -2.25 -9.58
N TRP A 193 -4.30 -2.66 -8.95
CA TRP A 193 -5.41 -1.74 -8.65
C TRP A 193 -4.96 -0.56 -7.78
N SER A 194 -4.22 -0.85 -6.70
CA SER A 194 -3.69 0.20 -5.82
C SER A 194 -2.68 1.07 -6.57
N GLY A 195 -1.77 0.48 -7.35
CA GLY A 195 -0.83 1.24 -8.17
C GLY A 195 -1.50 2.20 -9.18
N ILE A 196 -2.56 1.77 -9.86
CA ILE A 196 -3.37 2.65 -10.73
C ILE A 196 -3.98 3.79 -9.93
N ALA A 197 -4.60 3.48 -8.78
CA ALA A 197 -5.24 4.49 -7.94
C ALA A 197 -4.22 5.53 -7.42
N GLU A 198 -3.03 5.10 -7.00
CA GLU A 198 -1.96 5.98 -6.53
C GLU A 198 -1.47 6.92 -7.63
N VAL A 199 -1.25 6.43 -8.85
CA VAL A 199 -0.86 7.27 -9.99
C VAL A 199 -1.95 8.27 -10.34
N LEU A 200 -3.20 7.82 -10.48
CA LEU A 200 -4.31 8.68 -10.91
C LEU A 200 -4.62 9.76 -9.88
N VAL A 201 -4.81 9.36 -8.62
CA VAL A 201 -5.19 10.30 -7.54
C VAL A 201 -4.00 11.19 -7.16
N GLY A 202 -2.78 10.64 -7.12
CA GLY A 202 -1.56 11.42 -6.87
C GLY A 202 -1.33 12.49 -7.94
N THR A 203 -1.50 12.13 -9.22
CA THR A 203 -1.41 13.09 -10.34
C THR A 203 -2.49 14.16 -10.26
N TRP A 204 -3.73 13.77 -9.93
CA TRP A 204 -4.81 14.73 -9.75
C TRP A 204 -4.51 15.71 -8.62
N LEU A 205 -4.11 15.24 -7.44
CA LEU A 205 -3.75 16.12 -6.32
C LEU A 205 -2.57 17.04 -6.70
N LEU A 206 -1.57 16.53 -7.42
CA LEU A 206 -0.43 17.34 -7.88
C LEU A 206 -0.90 18.49 -8.76
N ILE A 207 -1.67 18.19 -9.82
CA ILE A 207 -2.19 19.20 -10.76
C ILE A 207 -3.08 20.20 -10.03
N ALA A 208 -3.98 19.72 -9.16
CA ALA A 208 -4.86 20.58 -8.37
C ALA A 208 -4.08 21.53 -7.44
N THR A 209 -2.90 21.13 -6.98
CA THR A 209 -2.03 21.95 -6.13
C THR A 209 -1.23 22.98 -6.95
N ILE A 210 -0.61 22.57 -8.07
CA ILE A 210 0.27 23.46 -8.85
C ILE A 210 -0.46 24.37 -9.83
N GLN A 211 -1.62 23.94 -10.33
CA GLN A 211 -2.42 24.66 -11.32
C GLN A 211 -3.90 24.60 -10.95
N PRO A 212 -4.31 25.35 -9.90
CA PRO A 212 -5.71 25.50 -9.55
C PRO A 212 -6.51 25.98 -10.78
N GLY A 213 -7.53 25.21 -11.17
CA GLY A 213 -8.43 25.54 -12.29
C GLY A 213 -8.10 24.93 -13.66
N LEU A 214 -7.00 24.16 -13.82
CA LEU A 214 -6.69 23.50 -15.09
C LEU A 214 -7.63 22.33 -15.42
N LEU A 215 -8.07 21.57 -14.41
CA LEU A 215 -8.91 20.41 -14.63
C LEU A 215 -10.39 20.80 -14.70
N PRO A 216 -11.16 20.25 -15.66
CA PRO A 216 -12.56 20.64 -15.90
C PRO A 216 -13.48 20.35 -14.71
N PHE A 217 -13.14 19.35 -13.90
CA PHE A 217 -13.84 19.07 -12.63
C PHE A 217 -13.45 20.00 -11.49
N GLY A 218 -12.43 20.85 -11.63
CA GLY A 218 -12.01 21.83 -10.63
C GLY A 218 -12.75 23.16 -10.75
N ALA A 219 -13.08 23.60 -11.98
CA ALA A 219 -13.69 24.90 -12.24
C ALA A 219 -15.18 24.98 -11.86
N GLU A 220 -15.95 23.90 -12.02
CA GLU A 220 -17.35 23.85 -11.53
C GLU A 220 -17.41 23.56 -10.03
N VAL A 221 -16.51 22.75 -9.48
CA VAL A 221 -16.47 22.44 -8.04
C VAL A 221 -16.09 23.66 -7.20
N THR A 222 -15.29 24.59 -7.74
CA THR A 222 -15.06 25.90 -7.11
C THR A 222 -16.33 26.76 -6.99
N THR A 223 -17.36 26.53 -7.81
CA THR A 223 -18.66 27.23 -7.67
C THR A 223 -19.54 26.67 -6.56
N ALA A 224 -19.26 25.44 -6.10
CA ALA A 224 -19.92 24.80 -4.96
C ALA A 224 -19.22 25.10 -3.61
N GLY A 225 -18.20 25.97 -3.60
CA GLY A 225 -17.45 26.32 -2.39
C GLY A 225 -16.44 25.26 -1.93
N LEU A 226 -16.14 24.25 -2.76
CA LEU A 226 -15.09 23.29 -2.49
C LEU A 226 -13.82 23.72 -3.26
N GLY A 227 -12.69 23.88 -2.58
CA GLY A 227 -11.42 24.21 -3.24
C GLY A 227 -10.93 23.06 -4.14
N ALA A 228 -10.14 23.41 -5.16
CA ALA A 228 -9.73 22.49 -6.24
C ALA A 228 -9.01 21.22 -5.75
N SER A 229 -8.38 21.25 -4.57
CA SER A 229 -7.67 20.12 -3.96
C SER A 229 -8.53 19.26 -3.01
N THR A 230 -9.77 19.66 -2.69
CA THR A 230 -10.66 18.95 -1.74
C THR A 230 -10.85 17.48 -2.11
N ILE A 231 -11.34 17.25 -3.33
CA ILE A 231 -11.69 15.92 -3.84
C ILE A 231 -10.46 15.02 -3.96
N PRO A 232 -9.37 15.43 -4.66
CA PRO A 232 -8.21 14.56 -4.78
C PRO A 232 -7.53 14.30 -3.42
N ALA A 233 -7.53 15.25 -2.48
CA ALA A 233 -7.05 14.99 -1.11
C ALA A 233 -7.94 13.97 -0.37
N ALA A 234 -9.26 14.05 -0.53
CA ALA A 234 -10.19 13.07 0.08
C ALA A 234 -9.98 11.67 -0.52
N LEU A 235 -9.74 11.59 -1.83
CA LEU A 235 -9.42 10.33 -2.48
C LEU A 235 -8.06 9.77 -2.01
N MET A 236 -7.05 10.62 -1.76
CA MET A 236 -5.78 10.17 -1.14
C MET A 236 -6.00 9.64 0.28
N TYR A 237 -6.86 10.28 1.07
CA TYR A 237 -7.26 9.79 2.38
C TYR A 237 -7.90 8.40 2.29
N LEU A 238 -8.90 8.25 1.40
CA LEU A 238 -9.60 6.99 1.20
C LEU A 238 -8.69 5.88 0.66
N LEU A 239 -7.80 6.21 -0.27
CA LEU A 239 -6.81 5.27 -0.80
C LEU A 239 -5.85 4.80 0.30
N THR A 240 -5.32 5.75 1.09
CA THR A 240 -4.45 5.46 2.24
C THR A 240 -5.16 4.56 3.26
N ALA A 241 -6.43 4.83 3.55
CA ALA A 241 -7.26 3.98 4.39
C ALA A 241 -7.45 2.57 3.78
N ALA A 242 -7.74 2.49 2.49
CA ALA A 242 -7.97 1.23 1.77
C ALA A 242 -6.73 0.32 1.72
N VAL A 243 -5.53 0.89 1.65
CA VAL A 243 -4.26 0.12 1.65
C VAL A 243 -3.69 -0.12 3.05
N THR A 244 -4.30 0.44 4.11
CA THR A 244 -3.88 0.23 5.51
C THR A 244 -3.79 -1.27 5.89
N PRO A 245 -4.67 -2.16 5.44
CA PRO A 245 -4.54 -3.60 5.72
C PRO A 245 -3.22 -4.23 5.26
N ALA A 246 -2.58 -3.73 4.18
CA ALA A 246 -1.26 -4.20 3.75
C ALA A 246 -0.18 -3.88 4.79
N ASN A 247 -0.22 -2.68 5.38
CA ASN A 247 0.69 -2.32 6.49
C ASN A 247 0.47 -3.20 7.72
N ILE A 248 -0.80 -3.50 8.04
CA ILE A 248 -1.14 -4.40 9.16
C ILE A 248 -0.68 -5.83 8.85
N TYR A 249 -0.79 -6.28 7.61
CA TYR A 249 -0.34 -7.60 7.18
C TYR A 249 1.16 -7.76 7.39
N MET A 250 1.95 -6.77 6.99
CA MET A 250 3.38 -6.75 7.24
C MET A 250 3.72 -6.85 8.73
N TYR A 251 3.00 -6.16 9.61
CA TYR A 251 3.21 -6.26 11.06
C TYR A 251 2.74 -7.59 11.68
N THR A 252 1.65 -8.14 11.17
CA THR A 252 1.02 -9.33 11.79
C THR A 252 1.63 -10.63 11.31
N HIS A 253 2.17 -10.65 10.08
CA HIS A 253 2.70 -11.84 9.41
C HIS A 253 4.21 -11.78 9.17
N ASN A 254 4.84 -10.59 9.24
CA ASN A 254 6.26 -10.37 8.96
C ASN A 254 6.76 -11.10 7.68
N PRO A 255 6.06 -10.96 6.54
CA PRO A 255 6.34 -11.75 5.34
C PRO A 255 7.71 -11.39 4.77
N VAL A 256 8.40 -12.35 4.13
CA VAL A 256 9.60 -12.03 3.36
C VAL A 256 9.28 -11.15 2.16
N VAL A 257 9.99 -10.03 2.03
CA VAL A 257 9.75 -9.04 0.97
C VAL A 257 10.95 -9.03 0.03
N PRO A 258 10.78 -9.40 -1.26
CA PRO A 258 11.86 -9.34 -2.24
C PRO A 258 12.46 -7.94 -2.33
N ARG A 259 13.79 -7.87 -2.43
CA ARG A 259 14.57 -6.64 -2.71
C ARG A 259 14.53 -5.55 -1.61
N ILE A 260 13.88 -5.80 -0.48
CA ILE A 260 13.82 -4.86 0.64
C ILE A 260 14.43 -5.52 1.88
N PRO A 261 15.39 -4.86 2.56
CA PRO A 261 15.92 -5.36 3.82
C PRO A 261 14.81 -5.58 4.86
N ALA A 262 14.98 -6.59 5.71
CA ALA A 262 14.06 -6.85 6.81
C ALA A 262 13.87 -5.60 7.69
N LEU A 263 12.62 -5.27 8.00
CA LEU A 263 12.28 -4.19 8.91
C LEU A 263 12.38 -4.71 10.35
N PRO A 264 13.07 -4.02 11.28
CA PRO A 264 13.20 -4.48 12.65
C PRO A 264 11.84 -4.67 13.34
N TYR A 265 11.55 -5.88 13.82
CA TYR A 265 10.32 -6.20 14.52
C TYR A 265 10.43 -5.95 16.04
N PRO A 266 9.39 -5.40 16.72
CA PRO A 266 8.13 -4.85 16.18
C PRO A 266 8.24 -3.37 15.79
N TRP A 267 9.31 -2.69 16.20
CA TRP A 267 9.35 -1.22 16.25
C TRP A 267 9.40 -0.55 14.88
N GLY A 268 10.01 -1.16 13.87
CA GLY A 268 9.99 -0.66 12.50
C GLY A 268 8.57 -0.61 11.93
N HIS A 269 7.76 -1.63 12.23
CA HIS A 269 6.36 -1.65 11.85
C HIS A 269 5.51 -0.69 12.68
N ALA A 270 5.79 -0.55 13.98
CA ALA A 270 5.12 0.46 14.82
C ALA A 270 5.36 1.88 14.29
N GLY A 271 6.59 2.18 13.87
CA GLY A 271 6.93 3.45 13.22
C GLY A 271 6.13 3.69 11.93
N ARG A 272 5.96 2.67 11.09
CA ARG A 272 5.10 2.74 9.91
C ARG A 272 3.63 2.99 10.26
N GLY A 273 3.12 2.33 11.30
CA GLY A 273 1.77 2.58 11.81
C GLY A 273 1.58 4.04 12.26
N LEU A 274 2.56 4.60 12.97
CA LEU A 274 2.51 6.01 13.38
C LEU A 274 2.53 6.97 12.18
N LEU A 275 3.38 6.71 11.18
CA LEU A 275 3.42 7.49 9.94
C LEU A 275 2.10 7.39 9.17
N GLN A 276 1.45 6.22 9.16
CA GLN A 276 0.13 6.04 8.57
C GLN A 276 -0.93 6.93 9.25
N CYS A 277 -0.91 7.01 10.58
CA CYS A 277 -1.79 7.91 11.35
C CYS A 277 -1.58 9.38 10.93
N ALA A 278 -0.32 9.82 10.87
CA ALA A 278 0.03 11.18 10.46
C ALA A 278 -0.37 11.47 9.01
N LEU A 279 -0.14 10.52 8.09
CA LEU A 279 -0.47 10.66 6.68
C LEU A 279 -1.99 10.77 6.43
N LEU A 280 -2.78 9.93 7.11
CA LEU A 280 -4.25 10.04 7.11
C LEU A 280 -4.70 11.41 7.63
N ALA A 281 -4.11 11.90 8.72
CA ALA A 281 -4.44 13.21 9.26
C ALA A 281 -4.07 14.36 8.30
N VAL A 282 -2.93 14.28 7.62
CA VAL A 282 -2.52 15.25 6.60
C VAL A 282 -3.53 15.30 5.45
N PHE A 283 -3.89 14.17 4.85
CA PHE A 283 -4.86 14.17 3.76
C PHE A 283 -6.24 14.67 4.21
N TYR A 284 -6.67 14.33 5.42
CA TYR A 284 -7.89 14.90 6.00
C TYR A 284 -7.81 16.43 6.12
N LYS A 285 -6.71 16.98 6.65
CA LYS A 285 -6.48 18.43 6.75
C LYS A 285 -6.49 19.11 5.38
N LEU A 286 -5.87 18.49 4.37
CA LEU A 286 -5.89 19.02 2.99
C LEU A 286 -7.31 19.02 2.39
N THR A 287 -8.11 18.01 2.69
CA THR A 287 -9.52 17.95 2.28
C THR A 287 -10.33 19.10 2.88
N ILE A 288 -10.19 19.39 4.17
CA ILE A 288 -11.02 20.40 4.83
C ILE A 288 -10.47 21.83 4.68
N HIS A 289 -9.15 22.01 4.57
CA HIS A 289 -8.55 23.34 4.39
C HIS A 289 -8.91 23.97 3.06
N SER A 290 -9.14 23.15 2.03
CA SER A 290 -9.60 23.64 0.74
C SER A 290 -11.06 24.14 0.78
N LEU A 291 -11.76 24.04 1.90
CA LEU A 291 -13.13 24.56 2.09
C LEU A 291 -13.20 25.95 2.74
N SER A 292 -12.08 26.44 3.28
CA SER A 292 -11.98 27.71 4.03
C SER A 292 -11.31 28.80 3.19
#